data_AF-A0A164QF79-F1
#
_entry.id   AF-A0A164QF79-F1
#
_cell.length_a   1.000
_cell.length_b   1.000
_cell.length_c   1.000
_cell.angle_alpha   90.00
_cell.angle_beta   90.00
_cell.angle_gamma   90.00
#
_symmetry.space_group_name_H-M   'P 1'
#
loop_
_entity.id
_entity.type
_entity.pdbx_description
1 polymer ?
#
loop_
_entity_poly.entity_id
_entity_poly.type
_entity_poly.pdbx_seq_one_letter_code
_entity_poly.pdbx_strand_id
1 'polypeptide(L)'
;MNNTHYEKLDKLTAWIKEQPITLPSQMPKKVHTEEIDSEWLENLKTSNLYWFKGSKEPYNYPPGFGPTERKLVPRMLELRERILSFAGKQVCMPFVEDEVRLHQLETRGQIWYGDNSVFKQGARSQCHLNSAMICLENKMKGKGNIHMVSGYALSDTGMWRQHSWCVEVQESQNIIIETTELRTLYFGYALDDKELMEFILPYTK
;
A
#
# COMPACT_ATOMS: atom_id res chain seq x y z
N MET A 1 -22.76 -2.75 -0.97
CA MET A 1 -22.02 -3.92 -0.45
C MET A 1 -22.02 -3.81 1.06
N ASN A 2 -22.15 -4.93 1.78
CA ASN A 2 -22.37 -4.90 3.24
C ASN A 2 -21.12 -4.37 3.96
N ASN A 3 -21.16 -3.11 4.40
CA ASN A 3 -20.05 -2.42 5.09
C ASN A 3 -19.48 -3.26 6.25
N THR A 4 -20.34 -4.02 6.91
CA THR A 4 -20.01 -4.92 8.02
C THR A 4 -19.04 -6.05 7.65
N HIS A 5 -18.97 -6.48 6.39
CA HIS A 5 -18.00 -7.50 5.96
C HIS A 5 -16.58 -6.92 5.94
N TYR A 6 -16.39 -5.79 5.25
CA TYR A 6 -15.09 -5.12 5.16
C TYR A 6 -14.62 -4.63 6.54
N GLU A 7 -15.51 -4.07 7.35
CA GLU A 7 -15.18 -3.68 8.73
C GLU A 7 -14.62 -4.85 9.56
N LYS A 8 -15.17 -6.05 9.41
CA LYS A 8 -14.67 -7.26 10.09
C LYS A 8 -13.30 -7.67 9.56
N LEU A 9 -13.11 -7.65 8.24
CA LEU A 9 -11.84 -8.00 7.61
C LEU A 9 -10.74 -7.01 8.02
N ASP A 10 -11.04 -5.72 7.97
CA ASP A 10 -10.08 -4.66 8.28
C ASP A 10 -9.64 -4.72 9.76
N LYS A 11 -10.58 -5.02 10.68
CA LYS A 11 -10.28 -5.27 12.10
C LYS A 11 -9.48 -6.55 12.33
N LEU A 12 -9.85 -7.64 11.64
CA LEU A 12 -9.16 -8.92 11.73
C LEU A 12 -7.70 -8.81 11.26
N THR A 13 -7.49 -8.06 10.19
CA THR A 13 -6.18 -7.90 9.55
C THR A 13 -5.37 -6.74 10.07
N ALA A 14 -5.90 -5.91 10.97
CA ALA A 14 -5.18 -4.80 11.59
C ALA A 14 -3.86 -5.24 12.25
N TRP A 15 -2.89 -4.33 12.35
CA TRP A 15 -1.56 -4.63 12.93
C TRP A 15 -1.66 -5.23 14.33
N ILE A 16 -2.42 -4.57 15.21
CA ILE A 16 -2.99 -5.19 16.41
C ILE A 16 -4.45 -5.50 16.09
N LYS A 17 -4.86 -6.74 16.34
CA LYS A 17 -6.22 -7.20 16.03
C LYS A 17 -7.28 -6.28 16.67
N GLU A 18 -8.35 -6.01 15.92
CA GLU A 18 -9.44 -5.08 16.27
C GLU A 18 -9.05 -3.59 16.36
N GLN A 19 -7.77 -3.24 16.13
CA GLN A 19 -7.25 -1.88 16.30
C GLN A 19 -6.57 -1.37 15.02
N PRO A 20 -7.35 -1.14 13.93
CA PRO A 20 -6.79 -0.59 12.71
C PRO A 20 -6.26 0.83 12.95
N ILE A 21 -5.06 1.10 12.42
CA ILE A 21 -4.44 2.43 12.49
C ILE A 21 -4.78 3.17 11.20
N THR A 22 -5.80 4.01 11.24
CA THR A 22 -6.30 4.80 10.10
C THR A 22 -5.97 6.29 10.19
N LEU A 23 -5.46 6.74 11.34
CA LEU A 23 -5.03 8.11 11.62
C LEU A 23 -3.64 8.15 12.29
N PRO A 24 -2.83 9.19 12.06
CA PRO A 24 -1.51 9.32 12.69
C PRO A 24 -1.55 9.34 14.23
N SER A 25 -2.62 9.87 14.83
CA SER A 25 -2.79 9.90 16.29
C SER A 25 -2.97 8.52 16.93
N GLN A 26 -3.28 7.49 16.13
CA GLN A 26 -3.43 6.11 16.59
C GLN A 26 -2.09 5.34 16.53
N MET A 27 -1.04 5.93 15.94
CA MET A 27 0.27 5.29 15.88
C MET A 27 0.90 5.21 17.28
N PRO A 28 1.20 4.01 17.80
CA PRO A 28 1.81 3.86 19.12
C PRO A 28 3.25 4.38 19.19
N LYS A 29 3.94 4.47 18.04
CA LYS A 29 5.30 5.01 17.94
C LYS A 29 5.47 5.81 16.67
N LYS A 30 6.27 6.87 16.74
CA LYS A 30 6.66 7.61 15.55
C LYS A 30 7.68 6.82 14.74
N VAL A 31 7.64 7.00 13.43
CA VAL A 31 8.62 6.44 12.51
C VAL A 31 9.50 7.57 11.98
N HIS A 32 10.80 7.37 12.11
CA HIS A 32 11.80 8.23 11.50
C HIS A 32 12.34 7.54 10.26
N THR A 33 12.58 8.34 9.22
CA THR A 33 13.18 7.90 7.97
C THR A 33 14.43 8.72 7.73
N GLU A 34 15.37 8.13 7.02
CA GLU A 34 16.53 8.83 6.49
C GLU A 34 16.10 9.92 5.50
N GLU A 35 17.04 10.80 5.18
CA GLU A 35 16.80 11.79 4.13
C GLU A 35 16.82 11.11 2.76
N ILE A 36 15.98 11.62 1.87
CA ILE A 36 16.00 11.19 0.48
C ILE A 36 17.33 11.64 -0.13
N ASP A 37 17.96 10.77 -0.93
CA ASP A 37 19.16 11.11 -1.71
C ASP A 37 18.99 12.47 -2.43
N SER A 38 19.97 13.36 -2.22
CA SER A 38 19.85 14.75 -2.64
C SER A 38 19.83 14.93 -4.15
N GLU A 39 20.60 14.13 -4.88
CA GLU A 39 20.63 14.19 -6.35
C GLU A 39 19.29 13.73 -6.91
N TRP A 40 18.77 12.61 -6.40
CA TRP A 40 17.48 12.10 -6.80
C TRP A 40 16.33 13.05 -6.43
N LEU A 41 16.37 13.67 -5.25
CA LEU A 41 15.38 14.68 -4.85
C LEU A 41 15.38 15.88 -5.79
N GLU A 42 16.55 16.34 -6.24
CA GLU A 42 16.66 17.45 -7.20
C GLU A 42 16.12 17.06 -8.59
N ASN A 43 16.39 15.82 -9.03
CA ASN A 43 15.79 15.27 -10.24
C ASN A 43 14.26 15.22 -10.14
N LEU A 44 13.70 14.82 -9.00
CA LEU A 44 12.25 14.81 -8.78
C LEU A 44 11.65 16.22 -8.81
N LYS A 45 12.28 17.20 -8.18
CA LYS A 45 11.83 18.60 -8.25
C LYS A 45 11.78 19.10 -9.70
N THR A 46 12.85 18.85 -10.44
CA THR A 46 12.97 19.28 -11.85
C THR A 46 11.93 18.61 -12.74
N SER A 47 11.56 17.37 -12.41
CA SER A 47 10.56 16.63 -13.17
C SER A 47 9.14 17.18 -13.05
N ASN A 48 8.82 17.96 -12.02
CA ASN A 48 7.47 18.48 -11.70
C ASN A 48 6.33 17.44 -11.89
N LEU A 49 6.61 16.17 -11.59
CA LEU A 49 5.63 15.10 -11.70
C LEU A 49 4.45 15.37 -10.76
N TYR A 50 3.22 15.06 -11.18
CA TYR A 50 2.02 15.40 -10.40
C TYR A 50 2.11 14.90 -8.94
N TRP A 51 2.65 13.71 -8.72
CA TRP A 51 2.73 13.07 -7.41
C TRP A 51 3.86 13.60 -6.52
N PHE A 52 4.82 14.36 -7.05
CA PHE A 52 5.89 14.93 -6.24
C PHE A 52 5.33 15.93 -5.21
N LYS A 53 5.65 15.76 -3.91
CA LYS A 53 5.25 16.73 -2.88
C LYS A 53 6.03 18.03 -3.08
N GLY A 54 5.29 19.08 -3.41
CA GLY A 54 5.80 20.38 -3.81
C GLY A 54 5.65 20.69 -5.29
N SER A 55 5.11 19.76 -6.09
CA SER A 55 4.71 20.03 -7.48
C SER A 55 3.68 21.16 -7.56
N LYS A 56 3.71 21.89 -8.67
CA LYS A 56 2.78 22.99 -8.94
C LYS A 56 2.14 22.80 -10.31
N GLU A 57 0.91 23.26 -10.45
CA GLU A 57 0.25 23.31 -11.75
C GLU A 57 0.96 24.31 -12.69
N PRO A 58 1.08 23.98 -13.99
CA PRO A 58 0.66 22.72 -14.61
C PRO A 58 1.62 21.56 -14.27
N TYR A 59 1.06 20.39 -13.93
CA TYR A 59 1.85 19.19 -13.63
C TYR A 59 2.42 18.54 -14.89
N ASN A 60 3.58 17.91 -14.75
CA ASN A 60 4.05 16.93 -15.72
C ASN A 60 3.39 15.58 -15.43
N TYR A 61 2.59 15.11 -16.39
CA TYR A 61 1.95 13.81 -16.30
C TYR A 61 2.81 12.73 -16.99
N PRO A 62 2.84 11.50 -16.45
CA PRO A 62 3.46 10.37 -17.12
C PRO A 62 2.89 10.16 -18.55
N PRO A 63 3.70 9.67 -19.50
CA PRO A 63 3.22 9.29 -20.83
C PRO A 63 2.02 8.32 -20.72
N GLY A 64 0.98 8.55 -21.52
CA GLY A 64 -0.24 7.75 -21.50
C GLY A 64 -1.34 8.23 -20.54
N PHE A 65 -1.10 9.27 -19.72
CA PHE A 65 -2.16 9.88 -18.90
C PHE A 65 -3.14 10.69 -19.75
N GLY A 66 -4.30 10.10 -19.99
CA GLY A 66 -5.42 10.69 -20.70
C GLY A 66 -6.36 11.48 -19.78
N PRO A 67 -7.50 11.94 -20.33
CA PRO A 67 -8.51 12.67 -19.56
C PRO A 67 -9.09 11.87 -18.39
N THR A 68 -9.19 10.54 -18.50
CA THR A 68 -9.75 9.68 -17.45
C THR A 68 -8.84 9.63 -16.22
N GLU A 69 -7.54 9.40 -16.42
CA GLU A 69 -6.54 9.37 -15.35
C GLU A 69 -6.43 10.73 -14.68
N ARG A 70 -6.43 11.82 -15.46
CA ARG A 70 -6.33 13.19 -14.95
C ARG A 70 -7.49 13.59 -14.04
N LYS A 71 -8.69 13.05 -14.26
CA LYS A 71 -9.85 13.30 -13.37
C LYS A 71 -9.63 12.77 -11.96
N LEU A 72 -8.80 11.75 -11.78
CA LEU A 72 -8.51 11.13 -10.48
C LEU A 72 -7.34 11.80 -9.75
N VAL A 73 -6.57 12.66 -10.42
CA VAL A 73 -5.39 13.32 -9.85
C VAL A 73 -5.68 14.06 -8.54
N PRO A 74 -6.77 14.85 -8.40
CA PRO A 74 -7.08 15.50 -7.12
C PRO A 74 -7.19 14.51 -5.95
N ARG A 75 -7.89 13.38 -6.16
CA ARG A 75 -8.02 12.30 -5.17
C ARG A 75 -6.69 11.59 -4.89
N MET A 76 -5.85 11.39 -5.91
CA MET A 76 -4.50 10.85 -5.73
C MET A 76 -3.63 11.78 -4.86
N LEU A 77 -3.76 13.10 -5.02
CA LEU A 77 -3.05 14.08 -4.19
C LEU A 77 -3.56 14.07 -2.75
N GLU A 78 -4.86 13.93 -2.52
CA GLU A 78 -5.44 13.75 -1.18
C GLU A 78 -4.92 12.46 -0.52
N LEU A 79 -4.90 11.35 -1.26
CA LEU A 79 -4.32 10.09 -0.81
C LEU A 79 -2.83 10.25 -0.46
N ARG A 80 -2.05 10.96 -1.30
CA ARG A 80 -0.64 11.26 -1.02
C ARG A 80 -0.48 11.99 0.31
N GLU A 81 -1.22 13.08 0.52
CA GLU A 81 -1.11 13.85 1.77
C GLU A 81 -1.53 13.01 2.98
N ARG A 82 -2.55 12.15 2.82
CA ARG A 82 -2.94 11.20 3.87
C ARG A 82 -1.82 10.23 4.20
N ILE A 83 -1.19 9.58 3.21
CA ILE A 83 -0.07 8.65 3.42
C ILE A 83 1.09 9.38 4.12
N LEU A 84 1.44 10.58 3.65
CA LEU A 84 2.52 11.38 4.22
C LEU A 84 2.22 11.93 5.63
N SER A 85 0.96 11.95 6.04
CA SER A 85 0.60 12.34 7.41
C SER A 85 1.07 11.32 8.46
N PHE A 86 1.30 10.06 8.07
CA PHE A 86 1.80 9.03 8.97
C PHE A 86 3.33 9.10 9.15
N ALA A 87 4.06 9.16 8.04
CA ALA A 87 5.52 9.24 8.00
C ALA A 87 6.04 9.49 6.58
N GLY A 88 7.36 9.56 6.43
CA GLY A 88 8.03 9.68 5.15
C GLY A 88 8.01 11.10 4.60
N LYS A 89 8.56 11.24 3.39
CA LYS A 89 8.83 12.54 2.75
C LYS A 89 8.11 12.67 1.41
N GLN A 90 7.99 11.56 0.68
CA GLN A 90 7.43 11.51 -0.67
C GLN A 90 6.65 10.21 -0.91
N VAL A 91 5.70 10.23 -1.84
CA VAL A 91 5.00 9.03 -2.33
C VAL A 91 5.17 8.92 -3.83
N CYS A 92 5.83 7.86 -4.27
CA CYS A 92 6.03 7.56 -5.68
C CYS A 92 4.74 6.95 -6.25
N MET A 93 3.99 7.74 -7.04
CA MET A 93 2.75 7.31 -7.71
C MET A 93 2.91 7.46 -9.23
N PRO A 94 3.77 6.66 -9.89
CA PRO A 94 4.03 6.79 -11.33
C PRO A 94 2.80 6.47 -12.19
N PHE A 95 1.78 5.84 -11.61
CA PHE A 95 0.49 5.52 -12.22
C PHE A 95 -0.65 5.99 -11.31
N VAL A 96 -1.80 6.30 -11.89
CA VAL A 96 -3.03 6.54 -11.11
C VAL A 96 -3.60 5.19 -10.70
N GLU A 97 -4.04 5.07 -9.45
CA GLU A 97 -4.90 3.96 -9.04
C GLU A 97 -6.21 4.01 -9.84
N ASP A 98 -6.74 2.84 -10.20
CA ASP A 98 -8.10 2.78 -10.74
C ASP A 98 -9.13 3.27 -9.70
N GLU A 99 -10.30 3.71 -10.16
CA GLU A 99 -11.30 4.34 -9.30
C GLU A 99 -11.75 3.44 -8.13
N VAL A 100 -11.79 2.13 -8.36
CA VAL A 100 -12.17 1.14 -7.35
C VAL A 100 -11.06 1.00 -6.30
N ARG A 101 -9.81 0.75 -6.72
CA ARG A 101 -8.66 0.68 -5.80
C ARG A 101 -8.48 1.96 -4.99
N LEU A 102 -8.61 3.11 -5.64
CA LEU A 102 -8.50 4.41 -4.98
C LEU A 102 -9.56 4.56 -3.89
N HIS A 103 -10.80 4.17 -4.18
CA HIS A 103 -11.88 4.17 -3.19
C HIS A 103 -11.60 3.22 -2.01
N GLN A 104 -11.03 2.03 -2.24
CA GLN A 104 -10.65 1.12 -1.16
C GLN A 104 -9.54 1.70 -0.28
N LEU A 105 -8.52 2.33 -0.87
CA LEU A 105 -7.45 3.02 -0.12
C LEU A 105 -7.97 4.19 0.71
N GLU A 106 -8.91 4.97 0.16
CA GLU A 106 -9.57 6.07 0.87
C GLU A 106 -10.43 5.60 2.04
N THR A 107 -11.15 4.49 1.90
CA THR A 107 -12.13 4.07 2.90
C THR A 107 -11.57 3.09 3.94
N ARG A 108 -10.65 2.22 3.52
CA ARG A 108 -10.18 1.07 4.33
C ARG A 108 -8.68 1.09 4.60
N GLY A 109 -7.96 2.03 3.99
CA GLY A 109 -6.52 2.20 4.17
C GLY A 109 -6.12 2.31 5.64
N GLN A 110 -5.26 1.41 6.08
CA GLN A 110 -4.71 1.37 7.44
C GLN A 110 -3.20 1.10 7.42
N ILE A 111 -2.54 1.29 8.57
CA ILE A 111 -1.10 1.14 8.75
C ILE A 111 -0.74 -0.18 9.43
N TRP A 112 0.35 -0.78 8.96
CA TRP A 112 1.10 -1.81 9.66
C TRP A 112 2.57 -1.42 9.82
N TYR A 113 3.18 -1.80 10.96
CA TYR A 113 4.62 -1.69 11.18
C TYR A 113 5.35 -2.90 10.62
N GLY A 114 6.53 -2.66 10.05
CA GLY A 114 7.35 -3.73 9.48
C GLY A 114 8.42 -4.32 10.40
N ASP A 115 8.45 -3.94 11.67
CA ASP A 115 9.43 -4.39 12.66
C ASP A 115 9.41 -5.90 12.92
N ASN A 116 8.24 -6.53 12.76
CA ASN A 116 8.05 -7.98 12.88
C ASN A 116 7.74 -8.66 11.54
N SER A 117 8.05 -8.00 10.41
CA SER A 117 7.84 -8.57 9.09
C SER A 117 8.74 -9.78 8.85
N VAL A 118 8.17 -10.84 8.27
CA VAL A 118 8.90 -12.01 7.81
C VAL A 118 9.17 -11.87 6.32
N PHE A 119 10.43 -12.03 5.93
CA PHE A 119 10.83 -12.05 4.53
C PHE A 119 10.71 -13.46 3.94
N LYS A 120 9.91 -13.60 2.88
CA LYS A 120 9.77 -14.81 2.08
C LYS A 120 10.11 -14.48 0.64
N GLN A 121 11.35 -14.77 0.24
CA GLN A 121 11.87 -14.48 -1.09
C GLN A 121 10.90 -14.97 -2.18
N GLY A 122 10.39 -14.04 -2.97
CA GLY A 122 9.60 -14.32 -4.17
C GLY A 122 10.37 -14.05 -5.45
N ALA A 123 9.68 -14.14 -6.59
CA ALA A 123 10.23 -13.72 -7.87
C ALA A 123 10.48 -12.20 -7.86
N ARG A 124 11.61 -11.77 -8.43
CA ARG A 124 12.03 -10.36 -8.43
C ARG A 124 10.99 -9.49 -9.15
N SER A 125 10.66 -8.35 -8.54
CA SER A 125 9.71 -7.36 -9.09
C SER A 125 8.29 -7.91 -9.32
N GLN A 126 7.90 -8.96 -8.61
CA GLN A 126 6.60 -9.63 -8.73
C GLN A 126 5.83 -9.61 -7.40
N CYS A 127 5.95 -8.57 -6.57
CA CYS A 127 5.32 -8.52 -5.24
C CYS A 127 3.82 -8.83 -5.28
N HIS A 128 3.11 -8.27 -6.27
CA HIS A 128 1.69 -8.51 -6.51
C HIS A 128 1.38 -10.00 -6.70
N LEU A 129 2.08 -10.66 -7.62
CA LEU A 129 1.87 -12.08 -7.91
C LEU A 129 2.35 -12.98 -6.77
N ASN A 130 3.52 -12.69 -6.18
CA ASN A 130 4.06 -13.44 -5.06
C ASN A 130 3.09 -13.46 -3.87
N SER A 131 2.57 -12.29 -3.47
CA SER A 131 1.63 -12.16 -2.36
C SER A 131 0.29 -12.83 -2.66
N ALA A 132 -0.22 -12.68 -3.89
CA ALA A 132 -1.44 -13.37 -4.30
C ALA A 132 -1.30 -14.90 -4.19
N MET A 133 -0.19 -15.46 -4.69
CA MET A 133 0.08 -16.90 -4.64
C MET A 133 0.20 -17.42 -3.21
N ILE A 134 0.88 -16.69 -2.32
CA ILE A 134 0.96 -17.06 -0.89
C ILE A 134 -0.44 -17.16 -0.28
N CYS A 135 -1.29 -16.17 -0.53
CA CYS A 135 -2.67 -16.12 -0.03
C CYS A 135 -3.51 -17.29 -0.58
N LEU A 136 -3.47 -17.51 -1.90
CA LEU A 136 -4.21 -18.58 -2.57
C LEU A 136 -3.78 -19.96 -2.09
N GLU A 137 -2.48 -20.24 -2.01
CA GLU A 137 -1.96 -21.51 -1.50
C GLU A 137 -2.38 -21.77 -0.04
N ASN A 138 -2.40 -20.73 0.81
CA ASN A 138 -2.87 -20.85 2.19
C ASN A 138 -4.35 -21.24 2.26
N LYS A 139 -5.18 -20.62 1.40
CA LYS A 139 -6.61 -20.95 1.27
C LYS A 139 -6.84 -22.35 0.73
N MET A 140 -6.10 -22.78 -0.30
CA MET A 140 -6.19 -24.12 -0.87
C MET A 140 -5.80 -25.21 0.15
N LYS A 141 -4.95 -24.88 1.14
CA LYS A 141 -4.60 -25.75 2.27
C LYS A 141 -5.62 -25.73 3.41
N GLY A 142 -6.73 -24.99 3.26
CA GLY A 142 -7.81 -24.90 4.24
C GLY A 142 -7.51 -24.05 5.48
N LYS A 143 -6.44 -23.24 5.49
CA LYS A 143 -6.06 -22.42 6.65
C LYS A 143 -6.79 -21.09 6.72
N GLY A 144 -6.84 -20.36 5.61
CA GLY A 144 -7.59 -19.11 5.47
C GLY A 144 -7.15 -17.96 6.39
N ASN A 145 -5.97 -18.06 7.01
CA ASN A 145 -5.46 -17.07 7.97
C ASN A 145 -4.49 -16.06 7.35
N ILE A 146 -4.18 -16.19 6.05
CA ILE A 146 -3.34 -15.24 5.33
C ILE A 146 -4.19 -14.46 4.34
N HIS A 147 -4.06 -13.13 4.39
CA HIS A 147 -4.74 -12.20 3.50
C HIS A 147 -3.73 -11.38 2.70
N MET A 148 -4.02 -11.15 1.42
CA MET A 148 -3.24 -10.22 0.61
C MET A 148 -3.64 -8.78 0.94
N VAL A 149 -2.68 -7.87 0.90
CA VAL A 149 -2.89 -6.43 1.06
C VAL A 149 -2.28 -5.70 -0.14
N SER A 150 -2.99 -4.69 -0.64
CA SER A 150 -2.53 -3.80 -1.69
C SER A 150 -2.45 -2.37 -1.17
N GLY A 151 -1.40 -1.64 -1.55
CA GLY A 151 -1.24 -0.24 -1.18
C GLY A 151 0.16 0.28 -1.40
N TYR A 152 0.73 0.93 -0.40
CA TYR A 152 2.01 1.61 -0.43
C TYR A 152 2.88 1.19 0.76
N ALA A 153 4.17 1.01 0.54
CA ALA A 153 5.10 0.69 1.61
C ALA A 153 6.28 1.67 1.67
N LEU A 154 6.65 2.05 2.88
CA LEU A 154 7.65 3.06 3.20
C LEU A 154 9.03 2.44 3.29
N SER A 155 9.95 2.87 2.44
CA SER A 155 11.38 2.60 2.62
C SER A 155 11.97 3.42 3.77
N ASP A 156 13.08 2.94 4.33
CA ASP A 156 13.95 3.67 5.27
C ASP A 156 14.35 5.07 4.77
N THR A 157 14.55 5.24 3.47
CA THR A 157 14.84 6.51 2.78
C THR A 157 13.67 7.51 2.74
N GLY A 158 12.52 7.21 3.33
CA GLY A 158 11.39 8.14 3.39
C GLY A 158 10.51 8.17 2.13
N MET A 159 10.73 7.26 1.19
CA MET A 159 9.90 7.11 -0.01
C MET A 159 8.86 6.00 0.18
N TRP A 160 7.59 6.36 0.03
CA TRP A 160 6.51 5.41 -0.13
C TRP A 160 6.42 4.94 -1.59
N ARG A 161 6.21 3.64 -1.81
CA ARG A 161 6.09 3.06 -3.16
C ARG A 161 4.90 2.11 -3.20
N GLN A 162 4.20 2.07 -4.33
CA GLN A 162 3.15 1.08 -4.55
C GLN A 162 3.71 -0.32 -4.32
N HIS A 163 2.97 -1.14 -3.58
CA HIS A 163 3.43 -2.44 -3.12
C HIS A 163 2.25 -3.35 -2.75
N SER A 164 2.53 -4.64 -2.67
CA SER A 164 1.62 -5.63 -2.10
C SER A 164 2.39 -6.58 -1.19
N TRP A 165 1.72 -7.03 -0.13
CA TRP A 165 2.26 -7.95 0.88
C TRP A 165 1.15 -8.89 1.35
N CYS A 166 1.47 -9.81 2.26
CA CYS A 166 0.44 -10.54 2.99
C CYS A 166 0.45 -10.18 4.47
N VAL A 167 -0.70 -10.35 5.10
CA VAL A 167 -0.87 -10.32 6.54
C VAL A 167 -1.29 -11.72 6.98
N GLU A 168 -0.49 -12.35 7.82
CA GLU A 168 -0.86 -13.56 8.54
C GLU A 168 -1.54 -13.17 9.85
N VAL A 169 -2.79 -13.60 9.98
CA VAL A 169 -3.60 -13.41 11.18
C VAL A 169 -3.09 -14.33 12.28
N GLN A 170 -2.75 -13.73 13.41
CA GLN A 170 -2.26 -14.39 14.61
C GLN A 170 -3.19 -14.10 15.79
N GLU A 171 -2.97 -14.76 16.93
CA GLU A 171 -3.80 -14.57 18.13
C GLU A 171 -3.64 -13.17 18.76
N SER A 172 -2.42 -12.63 18.76
CA SER A 172 -2.07 -11.36 19.43
C SER A 172 -1.80 -10.23 18.45
N GLN A 173 -0.77 -10.38 17.61
CA GLN A 173 -0.31 -9.37 16.67
C GLN A 173 -0.07 -10.00 15.31
N ASN A 174 -0.66 -9.41 14.28
CA ASN A 174 -0.54 -9.93 12.93
C ASN A 174 0.87 -9.72 12.37
N ILE A 175 1.30 -10.66 11.53
CA ILE A 175 2.65 -10.67 10.94
C ILE A 175 2.53 -10.31 9.46
N ILE A 176 3.38 -9.38 9.02
CA ILE A 176 3.53 -9.10 7.59
C ILE A 176 4.44 -10.16 6.96
N ILE A 177 4.03 -10.70 5.83
CA ILE A 177 4.88 -11.51 4.96
C ILE A 177 5.24 -10.66 3.74
N GLU A 178 6.52 -10.33 3.65
CA GLU A 178 7.12 -9.51 2.61
C GLU A 178 7.87 -10.39 1.60
N THR A 179 7.83 -10.04 0.31
CA THR A 179 8.41 -10.89 -0.75
C THR A 179 9.48 -10.20 -1.59
N THR A 180 9.63 -8.88 -1.46
CA THR A 180 10.61 -8.09 -2.22
C THR A 180 11.69 -7.51 -1.31
N GLU A 181 11.30 -6.73 -0.31
CA GLU A 181 12.23 -6.00 0.56
C GLU A 181 11.47 -5.55 1.81
N LEU A 182 12.05 -5.74 3.00
CA LEU A 182 11.45 -5.28 4.25
C LEU A 182 11.26 -3.76 4.25
N ARG A 183 10.10 -3.30 4.72
CA ARG A 183 9.71 -1.88 4.73
C ARG A 183 9.44 -1.42 6.15
N THR A 184 9.60 -0.13 6.37
CA THR A 184 9.42 0.48 7.70
C THR A 184 7.94 0.51 8.10
N LEU A 185 7.08 0.90 7.16
CA LEU A 185 5.63 0.94 7.30
C LEU A 185 4.95 0.45 6.03
N TYR A 186 3.70 0.03 6.18
CA TYR A 186 2.84 -0.42 5.11
C TYR A 186 1.48 0.26 5.28
N PHE A 187 0.98 0.92 4.23
CA PHE A 187 -0.32 1.58 4.17
C PHE A 187 -1.17 0.93 3.08
N GLY A 188 -2.31 0.36 3.41
CA GLY A 188 -3.13 -0.34 2.41
C GLY A 188 -4.41 -0.93 2.97
N TYR A 189 -5.09 -1.74 2.17
CA TYR A 189 -6.31 -2.43 2.56
C TYR A 189 -6.20 -3.93 2.23
N ALA A 190 -6.72 -4.78 3.13
CA ALA A 190 -6.72 -6.22 2.92
C ALA A 190 -7.79 -6.62 1.90
N LEU A 191 -7.45 -7.50 0.97
CA LEU A 191 -8.39 -7.95 -0.05
C LEU A 191 -9.29 -9.04 0.52
N ASP A 192 -10.59 -8.93 0.25
CA ASP A 192 -11.48 -10.08 0.39
C ASP A 192 -11.24 -11.11 -0.74
N ASP A 193 -11.96 -12.22 -0.69
CA ASP A 193 -11.76 -13.32 -1.64
C ASP A 193 -12.16 -12.92 -3.06
N LYS A 194 -13.16 -12.05 -3.22
CA LYS A 194 -13.58 -11.56 -4.53
C LYS A 194 -12.55 -10.57 -5.09
N GLU A 195 -12.13 -9.60 -4.26
CA GLU A 195 -11.11 -8.61 -4.60
C GLU A 195 -9.80 -9.29 -4.97
N LEU A 196 -9.40 -10.35 -4.26
CA LEU A 196 -8.22 -11.16 -4.58
C LEU A 196 -8.33 -11.78 -5.98
N MET A 197 -9.47 -12.36 -6.33
CA MET A 197 -9.68 -12.95 -7.65
C MET A 197 -9.68 -11.88 -8.76
N GLU A 198 -10.30 -10.72 -8.53
CA GLU A 198 -10.26 -9.57 -9.44
C GLU A 198 -8.83 -9.01 -9.60
N PHE A 199 -8.05 -9.03 -8.52
CA PHE A 199 -6.67 -8.56 -8.51
C PHE A 199 -5.75 -9.44 -9.38
N ILE A 200 -5.92 -10.76 -9.33
CA ILE A 200 -5.06 -11.72 -10.05
C ILE A 200 -5.44 -11.92 -11.52
N LEU A 201 -6.70 -11.65 -11.90
CA LEU A 201 -7.23 -11.86 -13.25
C LEU A 201 -6.34 -11.31 -14.40
N PRO A 202 -5.72 -10.12 -14.27
CA PRO A 202 -4.79 -9.61 -15.29
C PRO A 202 -3.51 -10.42 -15.45
N TYR A 203 -3.12 -11.21 -14.44
CA TYR A 203 -1.87 -11.99 -14.40
C TYR A 203 -2.03 -13.44 -14.84
N THR A 204 -3.27 -13.91 -15.06
CA THR A 204 -3.57 -15.29 -15.46
C THR A 204 -3.79 -15.46 -16.96
N LYS A 205 -3.42 -14.45 -17.77
CA LYS A 205 -3.56 -14.47 -19.23
C LYS A 205 -2.27 -14.86 -19.92
#